data_AF-A0A0D0F0U9-F1
#
_entry.id   AF-A0A0D0F0U9-F1
#
_cell.length_a   1.000
_cell.length_b   1.000
_cell.length_c   1.000
_cell.angle_alpha   90.00
_cell.angle_beta   90.00
_cell.angle_gamma   90.00
#
_symmetry.space_group_name_H-M   'P 1'
#
loop_
_entity.id
_entity.type
_entity.pdbx_description
1 polymer ?
#
loop_
_entity_poly.entity_id
_entity_poly.type
_entity_poly.pdbx_seq_one_letter_code
_entity_poly.pdbx_strand_id
1 'polypeptide(L)'
;KKVQGKTRLVKLGLFSMLANSLVIRPDNPDARGKEISASVYFQRDPRISFFSFIWKTLLQGIKYTVGLTPEKQAEIDNQIAKFEQMKRDRELRREARRKRQLKK
;
A
#
# COMPACT_ATOMS: atom_id res chain seq x y z
N LYS A 1 11.21 -21.32 22.93
CA LYS A 1 11.41 -20.34 21.82
C LYS A 1 10.23 -20.37 20.83
N LYS A 2 9.11 -19.66 21.09
CA LYS A 2 7.94 -19.63 20.15
C LYS A 2 7.14 -18.31 20.13
N VAL A 3 7.55 -17.27 20.85
CA VAL A 3 6.67 -16.11 21.10
C VAL A 3 6.88 -14.94 20.12
N GLN A 4 8.08 -14.76 19.56
CA GLN A 4 8.41 -13.63 18.68
C GLN A 4 7.84 -13.75 17.25
N GLY A 5 7.79 -14.95 16.67
CA GLY A 5 7.29 -15.15 15.30
C GLY A 5 5.77 -14.93 15.18
N LYS A 6 5.00 -15.40 16.17
CA LYS A 6 3.53 -15.28 16.19
C LYS A 6 3.08 -13.83 16.26
N THR A 7 3.75 -13.00 17.07
CA THR A 7 3.45 -11.56 17.19
C THR A 7 3.77 -10.77 15.92
N ARG A 8 4.85 -11.11 15.20
CA ARG A 8 5.18 -10.50 13.91
C ARG A 8 4.12 -10.81 12.85
N LEU A 9 3.69 -12.06 12.75
CA LEU A 9 2.65 -12.48 11.80
C LEU A 9 1.29 -11.82 12.07
N VAL A 10 0.89 -11.72 13.34
CA VAL A 10 -0.34 -11.01 13.74
C VAL A 10 -0.27 -9.53 13.36
N LYS A 11 0.87 -8.86 13.57
CA LYS A 11 1.07 -7.48 13.11
C LYS A 11 0.96 -7.35 11.59
N LEU A 12 1.60 -8.23 10.83
CA LEU A 12 1.54 -8.24 9.36
C LEU A 12 0.10 -8.46 8.86
N GLY A 13 -0.65 -9.37 9.48
CA GLY A 13 -2.07 -9.61 9.17
C GLY A 13 -2.93 -8.37 9.41
N LEU A 14 -2.73 -7.67 10.53
CA LEU A 14 -3.41 -6.40 10.82
C LEU A 14 -3.06 -5.29 9.82
N PHE A 15 -1.79 -5.15 9.43
CA PHE A 15 -1.38 -4.19 8.39
C PHE A 15 -1.98 -4.53 7.02
N SER A 16 -2.02 -5.81 6.67
CA SER A 16 -2.64 -6.28 5.43
C SER A 16 -4.15 -6.03 5.41
N MET A 17 -4.84 -6.23 6.54
CA MET A 17 -6.26 -5.87 6.67
C MET A 17 -6.49 -4.37 6.51
N LEU A 18 -5.66 -3.53 7.15
CA LEU A 18 -5.77 -2.08 7.01
C LEU A 18 -5.51 -1.61 5.58
N ALA A 19 -4.52 -2.17 4.88
CA ALA A 19 -4.26 -1.87 3.48
C ALA A 19 -5.46 -2.23 2.57
N ASN A 20 -6.06 -3.40 2.77
CA ASN A 20 -7.24 -3.84 2.01
C ASN A 20 -8.51 -3.03 2.33
N SER A 21 -8.65 -2.49 3.55
CA SER A 21 -9.84 -1.72 3.94
C SER A 21 -9.74 -0.22 3.65
N LEU A 22 -8.53 0.35 3.58
CA LEU A 22 -8.33 1.80 3.47
C LEU A 22 -7.90 2.26 2.06
N VAL A 23 -7.33 1.37 1.25
CA VAL A 23 -6.58 1.78 0.06
C VAL A 23 -7.12 1.17 -1.23
N ILE A 24 -7.52 -0.10 -1.20
CA ILE A 24 -7.98 -0.84 -2.37
C ILE A 24 -9.47 -1.13 -2.19
N ARG A 25 -10.27 -0.98 -3.25
CA ARG A 25 -11.67 -1.44 -3.19
C ARG A 25 -11.69 -2.96 -3.17
N PRO A 26 -12.39 -3.60 -2.22
CA PRO A 26 -12.41 -5.05 -2.11
C PRO A 26 -13.17 -5.72 -3.27
N ASP A 27 -14.03 -4.96 -3.95
CA ASP A 27 -14.94 -5.41 -4.98
C ASP A 27 -15.04 -4.42 -6.17
N ASN A 28 -15.31 -4.98 -7.34
CA ASN A 28 -15.76 -4.27 -8.54
C ASN A 28 -16.59 -5.25 -9.39
N PRO A 29 -17.91 -5.05 -9.57
CA PRO A 29 -18.72 -3.91 -9.11
C PRO A 29 -18.82 -3.80 -7.58
N ASP A 30 -19.15 -2.61 -7.07
CA ASP A 30 -19.41 -2.45 -5.64
C ASP A 30 -20.70 -3.16 -5.20
N ALA A 31 -20.94 -3.28 -3.89
CA ALA A 31 -22.17 -3.86 -3.33
C ALA A 31 -23.49 -3.21 -3.83
N ARG A 32 -23.43 -2.04 -4.49
CA ARG A 32 -24.56 -1.35 -5.12
C ARG A 32 -24.62 -1.58 -6.64
N GLY A 33 -23.77 -2.44 -7.18
CA GLY A 33 -23.68 -2.79 -8.59
C GLY A 33 -22.94 -1.75 -9.44
N LYS A 34 -22.26 -0.78 -8.85
CA LYS A 34 -21.51 0.23 -9.61
C LYS A 34 -20.18 -0.35 -10.07
N GLU A 35 -20.08 -0.59 -11.37
CA GLU A 35 -18.84 -0.98 -12.01
C GLU A 35 -17.93 0.22 -12.26
N ILE A 36 -16.63 -0.05 -12.19
CA ILE A 36 -15.59 0.92 -12.49
C ILE A 36 -14.75 0.35 -13.61
N SER A 37 -14.93 0.94 -14.79
CA SER A 37 -14.14 0.63 -15.96
C SER A 37 -12.90 1.53 -16.00
N ALA A 38 -11.80 0.97 -16.51
CA ALA A 38 -10.57 1.70 -16.73
C ALA A 38 -10.24 1.67 -18.22
N SER A 39 -10.17 2.84 -18.84
CA SER A 39 -9.62 2.96 -20.19
C SER A 39 -8.10 2.97 -20.09
N VAL A 40 -7.45 1.97 -20.68
CA VAL A 40 -6.01 1.82 -20.68
C VAL A 40 -5.54 1.74 -22.12
N TYR A 41 -4.70 2.70 -22.53
CA TYR A 41 -4.08 2.73 -23.84
C TYR A 41 -2.57 2.52 -23.71
N PHE A 42 -2.04 1.53 -24.43
CA PHE A 42 -0.61 1.28 -24.53
C PHE A 42 -0.22 1.06 -25.98
N GLN A 43 0.76 1.82 -26.44
CA GLN A 43 1.43 1.55 -27.70
C GLN A 43 2.43 0.41 -27.51
N ARG A 44 2.35 -0.61 -28.37
CA ARG A 44 3.28 -1.76 -28.32
C ARG A 44 4.66 -1.33 -28.81
N ASP A 45 5.68 -1.51 -27.97
CA ASP A 45 7.07 -1.45 -28.41
C ASP A 45 7.44 -2.79 -29.10
N PRO A 46 7.91 -2.79 -30.36
CA PRO A 46 8.29 -4.01 -31.06
C PRO A 46 9.52 -4.71 -30.45
N ARG A 47 10.32 -4.04 -29.62
CA ARG A 47 11.54 -4.58 -28.99
C ARG A 47 11.25 -5.42 -27.75
N ILE A 48 10.05 -5.33 -27.18
CA ILE A 48 9.65 -6.11 -26.01
C ILE A 48 8.80 -7.32 -26.39
N SER A 49 8.87 -8.36 -25.55
CA SER A 49 8.03 -9.55 -25.70
C SER A 49 6.54 -9.18 -25.68
N PHE A 50 5.77 -9.82 -26.56
CA PHE A 50 4.31 -9.71 -26.62
C PHE A 50 3.64 -10.01 -25.28
N PHE A 51 4.11 -11.03 -24.56
CA PHE A 51 3.59 -11.37 -23.23
C PHE A 51 3.89 -10.30 -22.18
N SER A 52 5.07 -9.68 -22.25
CA SER A 52 5.41 -8.55 -21.36
C SER A 52 4.48 -7.36 -21.58
N PHE A 53 4.18 -7.07 -22.85
CA PHE A 53 3.21 -6.04 -23.21
C PHE A 53 1.81 -6.36 -22.65
N ILE A 54 1.26 -7.55 -22.92
CA ILE A 54 -0.05 -7.98 -22.39
C ILE A 54 -0.09 -7.90 -20.86
N TRP A 55 0.95 -8.40 -20.19
CA TRP A 55 0.97 -8.40 -18.74
C TRP A 55 0.94 -6.98 -18.17
N LYS A 56 1.72 -6.06 -18.76
CA LYS A 56 1.73 -4.64 -18.35
C LYS A 56 0.38 -3.98 -18.56
N THR A 57 -0.25 -4.18 -19.72
CA THR A 57 -1.54 -3.57 -20.04
C THR A 57 -2.64 -4.11 -19.12
N LEU A 58 -2.69 -5.42 -18.93
CA LEU A 58 -3.67 -6.08 -18.07
C LEU A 58 -3.50 -5.65 -16.60
N LEU A 59 -2.26 -5.65 -16.10
CA LEU A 59 -1.97 -5.24 -14.73
C LEU A 59 -2.40 -3.80 -14.47
N GLN A 60 -2.16 -2.88 -15.42
CA GLN A 60 -2.64 -1.50 -15.29
C GLN A 60 -4.16 -1.42 -15.25
N GLY A 61 -4.85 -2.16 -16.13
CA GLY A 61 -6.32 -2.25 -16.12
C GLY A 61 -6.84 -2.69 -14.76
N ILE A 62 -6.31 -3.81 -14.22
CA ILE A 62 -6.67 -4.34 -12.91
C ILE A 62 -6.43 -3.31 -11.80
N LYS A 63 -5.27 -2.62 -11.81
CA LYS A 63 -4.97 -1.58 -10.81
C LYS A 63 -6.03 -0.47 -10.83
N TYR A 64 -6.41 0.00 -12.01
CA TYR A 64 -7.33 1.13 -12.12
C TYR A 64 -8.78 0.74 -11.78
N THR A 65 -9.21 -0.47 -12.13
CA THR A 65 -10.55 -0.97 -11.77
C THR A 65 -10.72 -1.10 -10.25
N VAL A 66 -9.69 -1.56 -9.53
CA VAL A 66 -9.69 -1.61 -8.05
C VAL A 66 -9.44 -0.26 -7.36
N GLY A 67 -9.25 0.81 -8.14
CA GLY A 67 -9.13 2.19 -7.64
C GLY A 67 -7.70 2.66 -7.37
N LEU A 68 -6.70 1.89 -7.77
CA LEU A 68 -5.28 2.23 -7.64
C LEU A 68 -4.78 3.01 -8.85
N THR A 69 -5.27 4.24 -8.99
CA THR A 69 -4.84 5.21 -10.02
C THR A 69 -3.47 5.82 -9.65
N PRO A 70 -2.77 6.51 -10.58
CA PRO A 70 -1.52 7.19 -10.26
C PRO A 70 -1.68 8.25 -9.15
N GLU A 71 -2.81 8.96 -9.15
CA GLU A 71 -3.17 9.92 -8.10
C GLU A 71 -3.33 9.21 -6.75
N LYS A 72 -4.05 8.07 -6.73
CA LYS A 72 -4.22 7.30 -5.50
C LYS A 72 -2.88 6.74 -5.00
N GLN A 73 -2.02 6.28 -5.90
CA GLN A 73 -0.66 5.85 -5.57
C GLN A 73 0.15 6.97 -4.91
N ALA A 74 0.13 8.17 -5.48
CA ALA A 74 0.81 9.33 -4.91
C ALA A 74 0.24 9.71 -3.52
N GLU A 75 -1.07 9.61 -3.34
CA GLU A 75 -1.71 9.82 -2.03
C GLU A 75 -1.21 8.80 -0.99
N ILE A 76 -1.17 7.52 -1.35
CA ILE A 76 -0.66 6.43 -0.50
C ILE A 76 0.80 6.69 -0.13
N ASP A 77 1.63 7.03 -1.11
CA ASP A 77 3.06 7.27 -0.90
C ASP A 77 3.29 8.46 0.06
N ASN A 78 2.49 9.52 -0.07
CA ASN A 78 2.50 10.65 0.85
C ASN A 78 2.06 10.26 2.27
N GLN A 79 1.02 9.42 2.40
CA GLN A 79 0.57 8.92 3.70
C GLN A 79 1.63 8.03 4.36
N ILE A 80 2.30 7.17 3.59
CA ILE A 80 3.42 6.34 4.05
C ILE A 80 4.56 7.23 4.54
N ALA A 81 4.95 8.26 3.78
CA ALA A 81 6.00 9.19 4.18
C ALA A 81 5.67 9.91 5.50
N LYS A 82 4.44 10.41 5.66
CA LYS A 82 3.95 11.00 6.92
C LYS A 82 4.01 10.02 8.08
N PHE A 83 3.60 8.77 7.85
CA PHE A 83 3.64 7.74 8.88
C PHE A 83 5.06 7.39 9.33
N GLU A 84 6.01 7.31 8.40
CA GLU A 84 7.43 7.10 8.70
C GLU A 84 8.04 8.29 9.45
N GLN A 85 7.63 9.52 9.16
CA GLN A 85 8.01 10.68 9.97
C GLN A 85 7.45 10.57 11.40
N MET A 86 6.16 10.27 11.55
CA MET A 86 5.53 10.10 12.87
C MET A 86 6.20 9.01 13.71
N LYS A 87 6.63 7.90 13.09
CA LYS A 87 7.40 6.84 13.77
C LYS A 87 8.73 7.38 14.28
N ARG A 88 9.51 8.05 13.42
CA ARG A 88 10.80 8.64 13.79
C ARG A 88 10.65 9.63 14.95
N ASP A 89 9.68 10.55 14.87
CA ASP A 89 9.40 11.51 15.93
C ASP A 89 9.01 10.84 17.25
N ARG A 90 8.28 9.72 17.17
CA ARG A 90 7.90 8.93 18.34
C ARG A 90 9.11 8.27 18.99
N GLU A 91 10.05 7.76 18.20
CA GLU A 91 11.30 7.15 18.66
C GLU A 91 12.21 8.19 19.31
N LEU A 92 12.41 9.34 18.65
CA LEU A 92 13.14 10.48 19.22
C LEU A 92 12.56 10.91 20.57
N ARG A 93 11.23 11.02 20.68
CA ARG A 93 10.54 11.33 21.94
C ARG A 93 10.74 10.24 23.02
N ARG A 94 10.82 8.97 22.64
CA ARG A 94 11.09 7.86 23.57
C ARG A 94 12.52 7.91 24.09
N GLU A 95 13.50 8.15 23.22
CA GLU A 95 14.90 8.27 23.60
C GLU A 95 15.14 9.47 24.51
N ALA A 96 14.55 10.63 24.20
CA ALA A 96 14.62 11.81 25.04
C ALA A 96 14.09 11.55 26.46
N ARG A 97 12.97 10.82 26.59
CA ARG A 97 12.42 10.42 27.90
C ARG A 97 13.37 9.49 28.66
N ARG A 98 13.97 8.50 27.99
CA ARG A 98 14.96 7.58 28.61
C ARG A 98 16.18 8.34 29.10
N LYS A 99 16.74 9.26 28.30
CA LYS A 99 17.87 10.11 28.70
C LYS A 99 17.54 11.00 29.91
N ARG A 100 16.30 11.49 30.02
CA ARG A 100 15.84 12.25 31.21
C ARG A 100 15.76 11.39 32.47
N GLN A 101 15.35 10.13 32.34
CA GLN A 101 15.29 9.19 33.47
C GLN A 101 16.68 8.78 33.94
N LEU A 102 17.63 8.57 33.02
CA LEU A 102 19.03 8.20 33.36
C LEU A 102 19.84 9.33 33.99
N LYS A 103 19.42 10.58 33.82
CA LYS A 103 20.06 11.77 34.44
C LYS A 103 19.50 12.10 35.83
N LYS A 104 18.47 11.40 36.28
CA LYS A 104 17.83 11.56 37.59
C LYS A 104 18.36 10.47 38.52
#